data_AF-A0AAW8KQB6-F1
#
_entry.id   AF-A0AAW8KQB6-F1
#
_cell.length_a   1.000
_cell.length_b   1.000
_cell.length_c   1.000
_cell.angle_alpha   90.00
_cell.angle_beta   90.00
_cell.angle_gamma   90.00
#
_symmetry.space_group_name_H-M   'P 1'
#
loop_
_entity.id
_entity.type
_entity.pdbx_description
1 polymer ?
#
loop_
_entity_poly.entity_id
_entity_poly.type
_entity_poly.pdbx_seq_one_letter_code
_entity_poly.pdbx_strand_id
1 'polypeptide(L)' 'CPEVINWQEEQEGACLVITAIPGVPAADLSGADLLKAWPSMGQQLGAVHSLSVDQCPFERRLSRMFGRA' A
#
# COMPACT_ATOMS: atom_id res chain seq x y z
N CYS A 1 1.15 6.80 6.32
CA CYS A 1 1.22 6.88 4.84
C CYS A 1 2.12 8.05 4.47
N PRO A 2 2.83 8.00 3.34
CA PRO A 2 3.63 9.12 2.89
C PRO A 2 2.71 10.23 2.38
N GLU A 3 3.18 11.48 2.44
CA GLU A 3 2.47 12.65 1.92
C GLU A 3 2.93 12.94 0.49
N VAL A 4 2.02 13.37 -0.38
CA VAL A 4 2.34 13.78 -1.75
C VAL A 4 2.90 15.19 -1.73
N ILE A 5 4.14 15.36 -2.18
CA ILE A 5 4.82 16.65 -2.29
C ILE A 5 4.58 17.27 -3.67
N ASN A 6 4.69 16.45 -4.72
CA ASN A 6 4.55 16.91 -6.10
C ASN A 6 4.10 15.77 -7.03
N TRP A 7 3.37 16.13 -8.09
CA TRP A 7 3.00 15.26 -9.20
C TRP A 7 3.28 15.98 -10.52
N GLN A 8 4.02 15.33 -11.41
CA GLN A 8 4.34 15.84 -12.74
C GLN A 8 4.06 14.75 -13.77
N GLU A 9 3.43 15.13 -14.88
CA GLU A 9 3.15 14.24 -16.00
C GLU A 9 3.51 14.96 -17.30
N GLU A 10 4.41 14.35 -18.08
CA GLU A 10 4.92 14.86 -19.34
C GLU A 10 4.82 13.78 -20.43
N GLN A 11 5.12 14.14 -21.68
CA GLN A 11 5.03 13.19 -22.82
C GLN A 11 5.89 11.94 -22.63
N GLU A 12 7.02 12.07 -21.92
CA GLU A 12 7.98 10.98 -21.71
C GLU A 12 7.69 10.12 -20.46
N GLY A 13 6.77 10.57 -19.59
CA GLY A 13 6.41 9.81 -18.39
C GLY A 13 5.83 10.65 -17.27
N ALA A 14 5.76 10.05 -16.07
CA ALA A 14 5.22 10.70 -14.88
C ALA A 14 6.17 10.56 -13.68
N CYS A 15 6.14 11.55 -12.79
CA CYS A 15 6.94 11.61 -11.58
C CYS A 15 6.06 11.95 -10.38
N LEU A 16 6.11 11.09 -9.35
CA LEU A 16 5.47 11.29 -8.06
C LEU A 16 6.54 11.48 -6.99
N VAL A 17 6.55 12.65 -6.35
CA VAL A 17 7.45 12.96 -5.22
C VAL A 17 6.65 12.88 -3.93
N ILE A 18 7.15 12.11 -2.97
CA ILE A 18 6.51 11.88 -1.66
C ILE A 18 7.48 12.05 -0.50
N THR A 19 6.96 12.24 0.71
CA THR A 19 7.77 12.20 1.92
C THR A 19 8.29 10.78 2.21
N ALA A 20 9.49 10.69 2.78
CA ALA A 20 10.04 9.43 3.27
C ALA A 20 9.28 8.99 4.54
N ILE A 21 8.94 7.70 4.63
CA ILE A 21 8.42 7.12 5.86
C ILE A 21 9.61 6.64 6.70
N PRO A 22 9.83 7.18 7.91
CA PRO A 22 10.92 6.72 8.76
C PRO A 22 10.66 5.29 9.24
N GLY A 23 11.69 4.45 9.24
CA GLY A 23 11.61 3.08 9.73
C GLY A 23 12.51 2.13 8.96
N VAL A 24 12.37 0.84 9.27
CA VAL A 24 13.04 -0.26 8.59
C VAL A 24 11.99 -1.08 7.84
N PRO A 25 12.19 -1.40 6.56
CA PRO A 25 11.30 -2.29 5.82
C PRO A 25 11.16 -3.63 6.53
N ALA A 26 9.94 -4.19 6.58
CA ALA A 26 9.72 -5.48 7.22
C ALA A 26 10.57 -6.61 6.60
N ALA A 27 10.89 -6.50 5.31
CA ALA A 27 11.76 -7.44 4.59
C ALA A 27 13.22 -7.43 5.09
N ASP A 28 13.65 -6.34 5.73
CA ASP A 28 15.01 -6.16 6.25
C ASP A 28 15.12 -6.52 7.74
N LEU A 29 14.00 -6.89 8.38
CA LEU A 29 13.99 -7.29 9.78
C LEU A 29 14.61 -8.68 9.97
N SER A 30 15.31 -8.87 11.09
CA SER A 30 15.68 -10.21 11.54
C SER A 30 14.43 -11.04 11.83
N GLY A 31 14.53 -12.37 11.81
CA GLY A 31 13.39 -13.24 12.13
C GLY A 31 12.79 -12.98 13.51
N ALA A 32 13.62 -12.67 14.51
CA ALA A 32 13.16 -12.36 15.86
C ALA A 32 12.41 -11.01 15.92
N ASP A 33 12.92 -9.99 15.24
CA ASP A 33 12.27 -8.69 15.17
C ASP A 33 10.97 -8.74 14.36
N LEU A 34 10.95 -9.54 13.29
CA LEU A 34 9.75 -9.77 12.49
C LEU A 34 8.66 -10.45 13.31
N LEU A 35 9.00 -11.48 14.09
CA LEU A 35 8.06 -12.15 15.00
C LEU A 35 7.50 -11.17 16.05
N LYS A 36 8.35 -10.29 16.58
CA LYS A 36 7.93 -9.23 17.50
C LYS A 36 7.01 -8.20 16.85
N ALA A 37 7.27 -7.84 15.59
CA ALA A 37 6.47 -6.90 14.80
C ALA A 37 5.17 -7.51 14.24
N TRP A 38 5.04 -8.84 14.21
CA TRP A 38 3.93 -9.53 13.58
C TRP A 38 2.54 -9.07 14.04
N PRO A 39 2.27 -8.88 15.34
CA PRO A 39 0.96 -8.42 15.79
C PRO A 39 0.58 -7.05 15.22
N SER A 40 1.52 -6.11 15.11
CA SER A 40 1.23 -4.78 14.57
C SER A 40 0.98 -4.82 13.07
N MET A 41 1.72 -5.65 12.31
CA MET A 41 1.45 -5.86 10.88
C MET A 41 0.06 -6.47 10.65
N GLY A 42 -0.34 -7.46 11.46
CA GLY A 42 -1.68 -8.04 11.42
C GLY A 42 -2.78 -7.01 11.69
N GLN A 43 -2.56 -6.13 12.68
CA GLN A 43 -3.49 -5.03 12.98
C GLN A 43 -3.61 -4.05 11.81
N GLN A 44 -2.50 -3.67 11.16
CA GLN A 44 -2.53 -2.76 10.00
C GLN A 44 -3.26 -3.39 8.81
N LEU A 45 -3.03 -4.67 8.53
CA LEU A 45 -3.77 -5.40 7.49
C LEU A 45 -5.27 -5.47 7.82
N GLY A 46 -5.61 -5.75 9.09
CA GLY A 46 -6.99 -5.74 9.56
C GLY A 46 -7.67 -4.38 9.37
N ALA A 47 -6.96 -3.28 9.66
CA ALA A 47 -7.47 -1.93 9.45
C ALA A 47 -7.76 -1.64 7.97
N VAL A 48 -6.86 -2.04 7.06
CA VAL A 48 -7.08 -1.91 5.61
C VAL A 48 -8.29 -2.75 5.15
N HIS A 49 -8.41 -3.99 5.61
CA HIS A 49 -9.53 -4.87 5.25
C HIS A 49 -10.87 -4.46 5.88
N SER A 50 -10.86 -3.58 6.88
CA SER A 50 -12.08 -3.06 7.51
C SER A 50 -12.65 -1.84 6.80
N LEU A 51 -11.94 -1.29 5.79
CA LEU A 51 -12.44 -0.20 4.98
C LEU A 51 -13.63 -0.65 4.12
N SER A 52 -14.60 0.25 3.93
CA SER A 52 -15.77 -0.06 3.10
C SER A 52 -15.38 -0.21 1.63
N VAL A 53 -15.62 -1.40 1.08
CA VAL A 53 -15.33 -1.72 -0.32
C VAL A 53 -16.20 -0.89 -1.27
N ASP A 54 -17.40 -0.49 -0.86
CA ASP A 54 -18.31 0.33 -1.68
C ASP A 54 -17.87 1.80 -1.76
N GLN A 55 -16.99 2.25 -0.87
CA GLN A 55 -16.42 3.59 -0.88
C GLN A 55 -15.07 3.67 -1.60
N CYS A 56 -14.48 2.53 -1.97
CA CYS A 56 -13.18 2.52 -2.64
C CYS A 56 -13.34 3.00 -4.10
N PRO A 57 -12.70 4.11 -4.50
CA PRO A 57 -12.77 4.59 -5.88
C PRO A 57 -11.92 3.75 -6.84
N PHE A 58 -11.14 2.81 -6.32
CA PHE A 58 -10.27 1.92 -7.08
C PHE A 58 -10.89 0.53 -7.20
N GLU A 59 -10.85 -0.04 -8.41
CA GLU A 59 -11.46 -1.33 -8.71
C GLU A 59 -10.39 -2.36 -9.10
N ARG A 60 -10.36 -3.48 -8.39
CA ARG A 60 -9.51 -4.66 -8.69
C ARG A 60 -10.19 -5.98 -8.29
N ARG A 61 -11.53 -6.01 -8.26
CA ARG A 61 -12.31 -7.21 -7.97
C ARG A 61 -12.02 -8.28 -9.02
N LEU A 62 -11.87 -9.53 -8.57
CA LEU A 62 -11.61 -10.68 -9.43
C LEU A 62 -12.68 -10.83 -10.54
N SER A 63 -13.95 -10.54 -10.24
CA SER A 63 -15.03 -10.58 -11.22
C SER A 63 -14.80 -9.67 -12.44
N ARG A 64 -14.11 -8.54 -12.25
CA ARG A 64 -13.72 -7.63 -13.34
C ARG A 64 -12.45 -8.09 -14.07
N MET A 65 -11.58 -8.84 -13.41
CA MET A 65 -10.35 -9.37 -14.02
C MET A 65 -10.59 -10.57 -14.93
N PHE A 66 -11.56 -11.43 -14.61
CA PHE A 66 -11.89 -12.62 -15.41
C PHE A 66 -12.97 -12.39 -16.47
N GLY A 67 -13.72 -11.29 -16.42
CA GLY A 67 -14.72 -10.94 -17.44
C GLY A 67 -14.16 -10.50 -18.80
N ARG A 68 -12.87 -10.73 -19.06
CA ARG A 68 -12.14 -10.36 -20.29
C ARG A 68 -11.46 -11.56 -20.97
N ALA A 69 -11.88 -12.78 -20.67
CA ALA A 69 -11.43 -14.00 -21.35
C ALA A 69 -12.32 -14.35 -22.54
#